data_AF-A0A6J3K781-F1
#
_entry.id   AF-A0A6J3K781-F1
#
_cell.length_a   1.000
_cell.length_b   1.000
_cell.length_c   1.000
_cell.angle_alpha   90.00
_cell.angle_beta   90.00
_cell.angle_gamma   90.00
#
_symmetry.space_group_name_H-M   'P 1'
#
loop_
_entity.id
_entity.type
_entity.pdbx_description
1 polymer ?
#
loop_
_entity_poly.entity_id
_entity_poly.type
_entity_poly.pdbx_seq_one_letter_code
_entity_poly.pdbx_strand_id
1 'polypeptide(L)'
;MAGLESYERVYRGKPVSKSWETGNNFPYIYHGQEVIRPLDVPVVHPLVEDNPPSEGDLTVKKYMVASCGLATLITETLLVHPLIVLRRQCQVNPGLSKYHIIPITLVPVVIRLHQTQGINTLWKGIGSVLLVKGMLLAIEDFISKITPWPKEITCNSSLKAFGQHILLKCISLGLVAPFYSASLVETVQSEIASESPGILDVFRDGAIRLVEVSNKGRLIPIYSLLPPTIAYGVSKYLFTLAVQGVTSRIMHIRQKQSQELRGAYSRDLLSETVTQDIELQSSLVSTFLAEALFYPWETVIHRLHLQGTRTIIDNLDTGRSVTPLLTGYSSARDCYSTIISTEGPLGLYKGFGALMLEFTVNIIIVRVIKWAFTELRTVLRPKPKSREPINTREPAPHWYYNNI
;
A
#
# COMPACT_ATOMS: atom_id res chain seq x y z
N MET A 1 -61.66 -11.37 -18.25
CA MET A 1 -60.70 -10.39 -17.72
C MET A 1 -59.32 -10.92 -18.07
N ALA A 2 -58.72 -10.53 -19.21
CA ALA A 2 -57.78 -9.41 -19.35
C ALA A 2 -56.70 -9.45 -18.25
N GLY A 3 -55.40 -9.63 -18.49
CA GLY A 3 -54.55 -9.74 -19.67
C GLY A 3 -53.11 -9.59 -19.16
N LEU A 4 -52.15 -10.42 -19.62
CA LEU A 4 -50.72 -10.28 -19.30
C LEU A 4 -49.88 -11.30 -20.09
N GLU A 5 -49.81 -11.15 -21.42
CA GLU A 5 -48.75 -11.81 -22.20
C GLU A 5 -48.28 -10.87 -23.30
N SER A 6 -47.09 -10.28 -23.11
CA SER A 6 -46.12 -9.91 -24.15
C SER A 6 -45.03 -9.02 -23.53
N TYR A 7 -43.97 -9.65 -22.98
CA TYR A 7 -42.69 -8.97 -22.80
C TYR A 7 -41.71 -9.58 -23.82
N GLU A 8 -41.45 -8.85 -24.90
CA GLU A 8 -40.41 -9.24 -25.86
C GLU A 8 -39.02 -9.05 -25.23
N ARG A 9 -38.18 -10.07 -25.29
CA ARG A 9 -36.77 -9.94 -24.87
C ARG A 9 -36.00 -9.18 -25.95
N VAL A 10 -35.68 -7.92 -25.65
CA VAL A 10 -34.76 -7.10 -26.44
C VAL A 10 -33.35 -7.26 -25.86
N TYR A 11 -32.38 -7.66 -26.70
CA TYR A 11 -30.96 -7.53 -26.37
C TYR A 11 -30.34 -6.55 -27.36
N ARG A 12 -29.76 -5.45 -26.85
CA ARG A 12 -29.05 -4.43 -27.65
C ARG A 12 -29.89 -3.78 -28.78
N GLY A 13 -31.16 -3.48 -28.49
CA GLY A 13 -32.00 -2.63 -29.34
C GLY A 13 -32.48 -3.23 -30.67
N LYS A 14 -32.43 -4.55 -30.86
CA LYS A 14 -33.06 -5.23 -32.00
C LYS A 14 -33.95 -6.40 -31.54
N PRO A 15 -35.12 -6.61 -32.17
CA PRO A 15 -36.02 -7.71 -31.82
C PRO A 15 -35.43 -9.06 -32.21
N VAL A 16 -35.50 -10.04 -31.30
CA VAL A 16 -35.05 -11.41 -31.53
C VAL A 16 -36.16 -12.18 -32.24
N SER A 17 -36.00 -12.46 -33.54
CA SER A 17 -36.95 -13.29 -34.30
C SER A 17 -36.86 -14.75 -33.86
N LYS A 18 -37.97 -15.32 -33.37
CA LYS A 18 -38.15 -16.76 -33.18
C LYS A 18 -38.18 -17.46 -34.55
N SER A 19 -37.20 -18.30 -34.82
CA SER A 19 -37.31 -19.35 -35.84
C SER A 19 -36.46 -20.53 -35.41
N TRP A 20 -37.04 -21.40 -34.58
CA TRP A 20 -36.59 -22.76 -34.39
C TRP A 20 -37.70 -23.64 -34.92
N GLU A 21 -37.56 -24.10 -36.16
CA GLU A 21 -38.12 -25.35 -36.65
C GLU A 21 -37.60 -25.65 -38.06
N THR A 22 -36.94 -26.81 -38.17
CA THR A 22 -36.91 -27.68 -39.36
C THR A 22 -36.02 -27.30 -40.55
N GLY A 23 -35.11 -28.21 -40.93
CA GLY A 23 -34.76 -28.44 -42.33
C GLY A 23 -33.28 -28.31 -42.72
N ASN A 24 -32.70 -29.45 -43.07
CA ASN A 24 -31.39 -29.73 -43.69
C ASN A 24 -30.79 -28.70 -44.67
N ASN A 25 -29.45 -28.67 -44.64
CA ASN A 25 -28.50 -28.41 -45.74
C ASN A 25 -28.71 -27.18 -46.64
N PHE A 26 -28.11 -26.04 -46.26
CA PHE A 26 -27.54 -25.08 -47.20
C PHE A 26 -26.33 -24.33 -46.60
N PRO A 27 -25.30 -23.99 -47.39
CA PRO A 27 -24.10 -23.29 -46.91
C PRO A 27 -24.38 -21.79 -46.73
N TYR A 28 -24.09 -21.25 -45.54
CA TYR A 28 -24.21 -19.82 -45.28
C TYR A 28 -22.94 -19.09 -45.69
N ILE A 29 -23.01 -18.36 -46.80
CA ILE A 29 -22.02 -17.35 -47.20
C ILE A 29 -22.42 -16.03 -46.52
N TYR A 30 -21.59 -15.54 -45.60
CA TYR A 30 -21.66 -14.17 -45.09
C TYR A 30 -20.38 -13.44 -45.48
N HIS A 31 -20.52 -12.37 -46.28
CA HIS A 31 -19.47 -11.41 -46.64
C HIS A 31 -18.11 -12.00 -47.09
N GLY A 32 -18.10 -12.87 -48.11
CA GLY A 32 -16.96 -13.00 -49.04
C GLY A 32 -15.57 -13.32 -48.45
N GLN A 33 -15.48 -13.84 -47.24
CA GLN A 33 -14.22 -14.19 -46.60
C GLN A 33 -14.36 -15.54 -45.89
N GLU A 34 -13.44 -16.47 -46.17
CA GLU A 34 -13.43 -17.81 -45.56
C GLU A 34 -13.20 -17.69 -44.05
N VAL A 35 -14.22 -18.06 -43.27
CA VAL A 35 -14.13 -18.16 -41.81
C VAL A 35 -13.67 -19.57 -41.47
N ILE A 36 -12.43 -19.69 -40.99
CA ILE A 36 -11.90 -20.93 -40.42
C ILE A 36 -12.81 -21.33 -39.24
N ARG A 37 -13.40 -22.54 -39.30
CA ARG A 37 -14.17 -23.10 -38.18
C ARG A 37 -13.34 -23.04 -36.90
N PRO A 38 -13.92 -22.69 -35.75
CA PRO A 38 -13.35 -23.11 -34.48
C PRO A 38 -13.26 -24.64 -34.51
N LEU A 39 -12.05 -25.18 -34.40
CA LEU A 39 -11.87 -26.60 -34.13
C LEU A 39 -12.61 -26.89 -32.82
N ASP A 40 -13.59 -27.80 -32.87
CA ASP A 40 -14.15 -28.43 -31.68
C ASP A 40 -13.02 -29.23 -31.03
N VAL A 41 -12.28 -28.57 -30.14
CA VAL A 41 -11.35 -29.25 -29.24
C VAL A 41 -12.24 -29.96 -28.23
N PRO A 42 -12.23 -31.31 -28.17
CA PRO A 42 -12.92 -31.99 -27.09
C PRO A 42 -12.26 -31.51 -25.78
N VAL A 43 -13.03 -30.80 -24.96
CA VAL A 43 -12.64 -30.46 -23.60
C VAL A 43 -12.63 -31.78 -22.82
N VAL A 44 -11.51 -32.49 -22.90
CA VAL A 44 -11.19 -33.54 -21.95
C VAL A 44 -10.86 -32.80 -20.66
N HIS A 45 -11.86 -32.63 -19.80
CA HIS A 45 -11.67 -32.25 -18.41
C HIS A 45 -10.73 -33.29 -17.78
N PRO A 46 -9.49 -32.95 -17.40
CA PRO A 46 -8.78 -33.77 -16.44
C PRO A 46 -9.54 -33.59 -15.13
N LEU A 47 -9.99 -34.70 -14.56
CA LEU A 47 -10.66 -34.79 -13.27
C LEU A 47 -9.98 -33.85 -12.26
N VAL A 48 -10.62 -32.70 -12.01
CA VAL A 48 -10.37 -31.91 -10.81
C VAL A 48 -11.22 -32.60 -9.76
N GLU A 49 -10.56 -33.40 -8.94
CA GLU A 49 -11.13 -33.92 -7.73
C GLU A 49 -11.31 -32.72 -6.79
N ASP A 50 -12.52 -32.16 -6.78
CA ASP A 50 -12.96 -31.08 -5.88
C ASP A 50 -13.05 -31.65 -4.44
N ASN A 51 -11.89 -31.94 -3.84
CA ASN A 51 -11.82 -32.06 -2.40
C ASN A 51 -11.89 -30.65 -1.80
N PRO A 52 -12.83 -30.34 -0.88
CA PRO A 52 -12.81 -29.08 -0.17
C PRO A 52 -11.44 -28.92 0.52
N PRO A 53 -10.83 -27.73 0.50
CA PRO A 53 -9.54 -27.51 1.14
C PRO A 53 -9.63 -27.92 2.61
N SER A 54 -8.72 -28.80 3.03
CA SER A 54 -8.56 -29.20 4.43
C SER A 54 -8.47 -27.94 5.32
N GLU A 55 -9.09 -27.96 6.50
CA GLU A 55 -8.98 -26.86 7.48
C GLU A 55 -7.52 -26.53 7.82
N GLY A 56 -6.62 -27.52 7.72
CA GLY A 56 -5.17 -27.35 7.83
C GLY A 56 -4.58 -26.49 6.70
N ASP A 57 -5.02 -26.65 5.46
CA ASP A 57 -4.52 -25.88 4.32
C ASP A 57 -5.00 -24.43 4.36
N LEU A 58 -6.22 -24.20 4.85
CA LEU A 58 -6.79 -22.86 5.09
C LEU A 58 -6.03 -22.10 6.18
N THR A 59 -5.69 -22.78 7.28
CA THR A 59 -4.92 -22.17 8.37
C THR A 59 -3.48 -21.88 7.93
N VAL A 60 -2.80 -22.83 7.28
CA VAL A 60 -1.44 -22.63 6.74
C VAL A 60 -1.42 -21.48 5.72
N LYS A 61 -2.38 -21.42 4.78
CA LYS A 61 -2.49 -20.33 3.81
C LYS A 61 -2.71 -18.98 4.48
N LYS A 62 -3.54 -18.91 5.53
CA LYS A 62 -3.77 -17.67 6.30
C LYS A 62 -2.50 -17.19 7.00
N TYR A 63 -1.74 -18.10 7.63
CA TYR A 63 -0.47 -17.76 8.27
C TYR A 63 0.59 -17.34 7.25
N MET A 64 0.65 -17.98 6.08
CA MET A 64 1.56 -17.59 4.99
C MET A 64 1.24 -16.20 4.44
N VAL A 65 -0.04 -15.85 4.25
CA VAL A 65 -0.45 -14.52 3.79
C VAL A 65 -0.12 -13.46 4.84
N ALA A 66 -0.39 -13.75 6.12
CA ALA A 66 -0.08 -12.84 7.22
C ALA A 66 1.44 -12.63 7.40
N SER A 67 2.24 -13.70 7.32
CA SER A 67 3.69 -13.62 7.46
C SER A 67 4.35 -12.91 6.27
N CYS A 68 3.86 -13.15 5.04
CA CYS A 68 4.31 -12.45 3.84
C CYS A 68 3.98 -10.94 3.91
N GLY A 69 2.78 -10.58 4.39
CA GLY A 69 2.40 -9.19 4.60
C GLY A 69 3.28 -8.48 5.62
N LEU A 70 3.56 -9.13 6.75
CA LEU A 70 4.45 -8.59 7.79
C LEU A 70 5.90 -8.45 7.29
N ALA A 71 6.42 -9.45 6.59
CA ALA A 71 7.76 -9.41 6.01
C ALA A 71 7.91 -8.29 4.98
N THR A 72 6.87 -8.06 4.16
CA THR A 72 6.83 -6.95 3.20
C THR A 72 6.85 -5.61 3.91
N LEU A 73 6.03 -5.43 4.96
CA LEU A 73 6.00 -4.21 5.75
C LEU A 73 7.35 -3.90 6.41
N ILE A 74 8.01 -4.92 6.99
CA ILE A 74 9.33 -4.78 7.61
C ILE A 74 10.36 -4.41 6.56
N THR A 75 10.38 -5.10 5.42
CA THR A 75 11.36 -4.88 4.34
C THR A 75 11.22 -3.48 3.76
N GLU A 76 10.00 -3.05 3.46
CA GLU A 76 9.71 -1.70 2.97
C GLU A 76 10.16 -0.64 3.98
N THR A 77 9.82 -0.84 5.26
CA THR A 77 10.23 0.08 6.32
C THR A 77 11.76 0.16 6.42
N LEU A 78 12.45 -0.98 6.44
CA LEU A 78 13.89 -1.06 6.60
C LEU A 78 14.67 -0.34 5.49
N LEU A 79 14.22 -0.50 4.23
CA LEU A 79 14.90 0.05 3.06
C LEU A 79 14.70 1.57 2.92
N VAL A 80 13.53 2.08 3.34
CA VAL A 80 13.18 3.50 3.20
C VAL A 80 13.57 4.31 4.45
N HIS A 81 13.81 3.64 5.58
CA HIS A 81 14.03 4.29 6.88
C HIS A 81 15.12 5.37 6.92
N PRO A 82 16.30 5.23 6.26
CA PRO A 82 17.29 6.30 6.18
C PRO A 82 16.71 7.64 5.71
N LEU A 83 15.81 7.58 4.74
CA LEU A 83 15.19 8.76 4.15
C LEU A 83 14.09 9.32 5.07
N ILE A 84 13.37 8.45 5.78
CA ILE A 84 12.42 8.85 6.82
C ILE A 84 13.13 9.62 7.94
N VAL A 85 14.30 9.15 8.37
CA VAL A 85 15.11 9.83 9.39
C VAL A 85 15.54 11.21 8.87
N LEU A 86 16.11 11.30 7.67
CA LEU A 86 16.51 12.59 7.07
C LEU A 86 15.33 13.55 6.91
N ARG A 87 14.16 13.05 6.48
CA ARG A 87 12.93 13.83 6.37
C ARG A 87 12.54 14.41 7.73
N ARG A 88 12.41 13.56 8.74
CA ARG A 88 11.97 13.98 10.09
C ARG A 88 12.93 14.99 10.71
N GLN A 89 14.23 14.78 10.56
CA GLN A 89 15.27 15.72 10.99
C GLN A 89 15.11 17.11 10.35
N CYS A 90 14.83 17.16 9.04
CA CYS A 90 14.59 18.42 8.36
C CYS A 90 13.30 19.10 8.85
N GLN A 91 12.21 18.35 8.94
CA GLN A 91 10.89 18.87 9.31
C GLN A 91 10.91 19.54 10.68
N VAL A 92 11.64 18.95 11.63
CA VAL A 92 11.59 19.34 13.04
C VAL A 92 12.55 20.47 13.37
N ASN A 93 13.54 20.76 12.50
CA ASN A 93 14.55 21.79 12.71
C ASN A 93 14.07 23.19 12.24
N PRO A 94 13.73 24.12 13.16
CA PRO A 94 13.32 25.48 12.78
C PRO A 94 14.48 26.29 12.20
N GLY A 95 15.71 26.03 12.66
CA GLY A 95 16.93 26.74 12.25
C GLY A 95 17.53 26.29 10.92
N LEU A 96 16.98 25.25 10.28
CA LEU A 96 17.46 24.75 9.01
C LEU A 96 17.31 25.81 7.91
N SER A 97 18.40 26.15 7.22
CA SER A 97 18.46 27.19 6.18
C SER A 97 18.30 26.65 4.76
N LYS A 98 18.83 25.45 4.45
CA LYS A 98 18.83 24.91 3.07
C LYS A 98 17.51 24.26 2.64
N TYR A 99 16.61 24.00 3.60
CA TYR A 99 15.28 23.37 3.49
C TYR A 99 15.22 21.98 2.84
N HIS A 100 16.19 21.60 2.01
CA HIS A 100 16.29 20.29 1.35
C HIS A 100 15.04 19.87 0.59
N ILE A 101 14.43 20.82 -0.15
CA ILE A 101 13.27 20.54 -1.01
C ILE A 101 13.67 19.66 -2.21
N ILE A 102 14.87 19.89 -2.76
CA ILE A 102 15.39 19.15 -3.90
C ILE A 102 16.23 17.97 -3.40
N PRO A 103 15.98 16.72 -3.84
CA PRO A 103 16.67 15.51 -3.38
C PRO A 103 18.19 15.57 -3.37
N ILE A 104 18.77 16.14 -4.44
CA ILE A 104 20.22 16.19 -4.66
C ILE A 104 20.94 16.94 -3.53
N THR A 105 20.26 17.87 -2.88
CA THR A 105 20.84 18.66 -1.77
C THR A 105 21.13 17.82 -0.52
N LEU A 106 20.52 16.64 -0.37
CA LEU A 106 20.72 15.74 0.76
C LEU A 106 21.97 14.87 0.61
N VAL A 107 22.42 14.58 -0.62
CA VAL A 107 23.60 13.76 -0.90
C VAL A 107 24.85 14.25 -0.14
N PRO A 108 25.26 15.53 -0.23
CA PRO A 108 26.44 16.00 0.51
C PRO A 108 26.25 15.98 2.03
N VAL A 109 25.01 16.06 2.53
CA VAL A 109 24.70 15.98 3.96
C VAL A 109 24.85 14.55 4.45
N VAL A 110 24.30 13.57 3.71
CA VAL A 110 24.42 12.14 4.02
C VAL A 110 25.88 11.69 4.04
N ILE A 111 26.68 12.13 3.06
CA ILE A 111 28.12 11.83 3.02
C ILE A 111 28.82 12.37 4.27
N ARG A 112 28.52 13.62 4.67
CA ARG A 112 29.13 14.23 5.86
C ARG A 112 28.68 13.56 7.16
N LEU A 113 27.40 13.24 7.30
CA LEU A 113 26.88 12.49 8.44
C LEU A 113 27.55 11.13 8.57
N HIS A 114 27.67 10.40 7.46
CA HIS A 114 28.36 9.12 7.42
C HIS A 114 29.84 9.25 7.84
N GLN A 115 30.53 10.30 7.38
CA GLN A 115 31.92 10.56 7.77
C GLN A 115 32.08 10.92 9.26
N THR A 116 31.08 11.55 9.88
CA THR A 116 31.19 12.02 11.28
C THR A 116 30.61 11.06 12.32
N GLN A 117 29.53 10.36 12.01
CA GLN A 117 28.77 9.53 12.96
C GLN A 117 28.64 8.07 12.50
N GLY A 118 29.11 7.73 11.29
CA GLY A 118 28.92 6.41 10.72
C GLY A 118 27.55 6.22 10.07
N ILE A 119 27.29 5.03 9.55
CA ILE A 119 26.06 4.73 8.79
C ILE A 119 24.85 4.47 9.70
N ASN A 120 25.09 4.06 10.95
CA ASN A 120 24.03 3.69 11.91
C ASN A 120 23.14 4.87 12.29
N THR A 121 23.64 6.11 12.22
CA THR A 121 22.87 7.34 12.44
C THR A 121 21.62 7.45 11.56
N LEU A 122 21.63 6.83 10.36
CA LEU A 122 20.49 6.81 9.45
C LEU A 122 19.44 5.75 9.84
N TRP A 123 19.80 4.76 10.66
CA TRP A 123 18.91 3.70 11.14
C TRP A 123 18.42 3.89 12.58
N LYS A 124 18.67 5.06 13.18
CA LYS A 124 18.18 5.37 14.52
C LYS A 124 16.66 5.24 14.63
N GLY A 125 16.21 4.64 15.74
CA GLY A 125 14.80 4.40 16.01
C GLY A 125 14.10 3.44 15.04
N ILE A 126 14.81 2.64 14.23
CA ILE A 126 14.16 1.66 13.35
C ILE A 126 13.31 0.65 14.14
N GLY A 127 13.84 0.16 15.26
CA GLY A 127 13.14 -0.78 16.13
C GLY A 127 11.85 -0.20 16.68
N SER A 128 11.87 1.05 17.14
CA SER A 128 10.68 1.73 17.64
C SER A 128 9.64 2.01 16.58
N VAL A 129 10.06 2.42 15.38
CA VAL A 129 9.13 2.62 14.26
C VAL A 129 8.44 1.31 13.88
N LEU A 130 9.18 0.20 13.83
CA LEU A 130 8.60 -1.12 13.54
C LEU A 130 7.64 -1.57 14.66
N LEU A 131 8.00 -1.37 15.93
CA LEU A 131 7.13 -1.68 17.06
C LEU A 131 5.84 -0.86 17.05
N VAL A 132 5.92 0.45 16.80
CA VAL A 132 4.74 1.31 16.73
C VAL A 132 3.82 0.91 15.56
N LYS A 133 4.40 0.56 14.40
CA LYS A 133 3.62 0.01 13.27
C LYS A 133 2.96 -1.32 13.62
N GLY A 134 3.69 -2.24 14.24
CA GLY A 134 3.16 -3.52 14.71
C GLY A 134 2.05 -3.35 15.75
N MET A 135 2.22 -2.41 16.67
CA MET A 135 1.23 -2.07 17.69
C MET A 135 -0.05 -1.48 17.09
N LEU A 136 0.06 -0.62 16.07
CA LEU A 136 -1.13 -0.13 15.35
C LEU A 136 -1.94 -1.29 14.76
N LEU A 137 -1.27 -2.23 14.08
CA LEU A 137 -1.93 -3.42 13.52
C LEU A 137 -2.54 -4.30 14.62
N ALA A 138 -1.84 -4.49 15.74
CA ALA A 138 -2.32 -5.28 16.88
C ALA A 138 -3.53 -4.64 17.57
N ILE A 139 -3.52 -3.32 17.76
CA ILE A 139 -4.63 -2.57 18.35
C ILE A 139 -5.85 -2.60 17.43
N GLU A 140 -5.67 -2.41 16.13
CA GLU A 140 -6.76 -2.53 15.16
C GLU A 140 -7.36 -3.95 15.15
N ASP A 141 -6.52 -4.98 15.24
CA ASP A 141 -6.97 -6.37 15.38
C ASP A 141 -7.76 -6.60 16.68
N PHE A 142 -7.23 -6.15 17.80
CA PHE A 142 -7.86 -6.29 19.10
C PHE A 142 -9.22 -5.59 19.16
N ILE A 143 -9.30 -4.32 18.74
CA ILE A 143 -10.55 -3.57 18.78
C ILE A 143 -11.58 -4.20 17.84
N SER A 144 -11.18 -4.65 16.65
CA SER A 144 -12.12 -5.29 15.71
C SER A 144 -12.72 -6.59 16.25
N LYS A 145 -11.99 -7.32 17.09
CA LYS A 145 -12.46 -8.55 17.74
C LYS A 145 -13.45 -8.24 18.88
N ILE A 146 -13.24 -7.12 19.58
CA ILE A 146 -14.11 -6.70 20.69
C ILE A 146 -15.39 -6.01 20.21
N THR A 147 -15.31 -5.20 19.16
CA THR A 147 -16.37 -4.27 18.74
C THR A 147 -17.17 -4.73 17.51
N PRO A 148 -16.98 -5.97 17.06
CA PRO A 148 -17.22 -6.43 15.67
C PRO A 148 -17.08 -5.42 14.51
N TRP A 149 -16.27 -4.36 14.64
CA TRP A 149 -16.17 -3.34 13.59
C TRP A 149 -15.33 -3.80 12.39
N PRO A 150 -15.73 -3.44 11.15
CA PRO A 150 -15.05 -3.88 9.95
C PRO A 150 -13.65 -3.26 9.86
N LYS A 151 -12.63 -4.12 9.66
CA LYS A 151 -11.24 -3.68 9.43
C LYS A 151 -10.96 -3.17 8.03
N GLU A 152 -11.70 -3.66 7.05
CA GLU A 152 -11.53 -3.32 5.64
C GLU A 152 -12.87 -2.86 5.11
N ILE A 153 -12.84 -1.83 4.26
CA ILE A 153 -14.02 -1.30 3.61
C ILE A 153 -13.93 -1.68 2.13
N THR A 154 -15.00 -2.30 1.63
CA THR A 154 -15.21 -2.45 0.18
C THR A 154 -16.16 -1.38 -0.33
N CYS A 155 -16.18 -1.13 -1.65
CA CYS A 155 -17.05 -0.13 -2.27
C CYS A 155 -18.56 -0.35 -2.03
N ASN A 156 -18.97 -1.55 -1.61
CA ASN A 156 -20.37 -1.91 -1.36
C ASN A 156 -20.75 -1.85 0.13
N SER A 157 -19.87 -1.32 0.99
CA SER A 157 -20.10 -1.28 2.44
C SER A 157 -21.19 -0.25 2.80
N SER A 158 -22.03 -0.59 3.78
CA SER A 158 -23.03 0.35 4.29
C SER A 158 -22.37 1.58 4.94
N LEU A 159 -23.06 2.73 4.92
CA LEU A 159 -22.60 3.95 5.58
C LEU A 159 -22.34 3.74 7.08
N LYS A 160 -23.12 2.88 7.73
CA LYS A 160 -22.91 2.46 9.12
C LYS A 160 -21.59 1.72 9.30
N ALA A 161 -21.30 0.76 8.43
CA ALA A 161 -20.04 0.00 8.46
C ALA A 161 -18.83 0.92 8.21
N PHE A 162 -18.97 1.87 7.29
CA PHE A 162 -17.97 2.91 7.06
C PHE A 162 -17.72 3.76 8.31
N GLY A 163 -18.77 4.26 8.97
CA GLY A 163 -18.65 5.02 10.20
C GLY A 163 -17.97 4.24 11.34
N GLN A 164 -18.32 2.95 11.50
CA GLN A 164 -17.68 2.05 12.46
C GLN A 164 -16.20 1.86 12.17
N HIS A 165 -15.82 1.72 10.90
CA HIS A 165 -14.42 1.63 10.49
C HIS A 165 -13.65 2.91 10.81
N ILE A 166 -14.22 4.09 10.55
CA ILE A 166 -13.56 5.36 10.89
C ILE A 166 -13.40 5.51 12.40
N LEU A 167 -14.41 5.10 13.19
CA LEU A 167 -14.30 5.10 14.63
C LEU A 167 -13.20 4.15 15.14
N LEU A 168 -13.10 2.95 14.54
CA LEU A 168 -11.99 2.02 14.78
C LEU A 168 -10.64 2.72 14.56
N LYS A 169 -10.46 3.40 13.41
CA LYS A 169 -9.23 4.13 13.09
C LYS A 169 -8.94 5.26 14.08
N CYS A 170 -9.94 6.04 14.47
CA CYS A 170 -9.78 7.12 15.45
C CYS A 170 -9.27 6.58 16.80
N ILE A 171 -9.88 5.52 17.32
CA ILE A 171 -9.50 4.93 18.60
C ILE A 171 -8.09 4.33 18.51
N SER A 172 -7.79 3.58 17.44
CA SER A 172 -6.47 3.00 17.23
C SER A 172 -5.37 4.06 17.17
N LEU A 173 -5.57 5.13 16.39
CA LEU A 173 -4.61 6.23 16.30
C LEU A 173 -4.44 6.94 17.65
N GLY A 174 -5.53 7.11 18.41
CA GLY A 174 -5.48 7.72 19.74
C GLY A 174 -4.67 6.91 20.75
N LEU A 175 -4.84 5.59 20.76
CA LEU A 175 -4.09 4.68 21.64
C LEU A 175 -2.60 4.59 21.26
N VAL A 176 -2.29 4.68 19.97
CA VAL A 176 -0.91 4.59 19.45
C VAL A 176 -0.13 5.90 19.61
N ALA A 177 -0.80 7.05 19.61
CA ALA A 177 -0.18 8.38 19.66
C ALA A 177 0.94 8.59 20.71
N PRO A 178 0.82 8.19 21.99
CA PRO A 178 1.91 8.36 22.95
C PRO A 178 3.20 7.62 22.55
N PHE A 179 3.08 6.40 22.01
CA PHE A 179 4.21 5.60 21.54
C PHE A 179 4.77 6.12 20.21
N TYR A 180 3.90 6.63 19.33
CA TYR A 180 4.32 7.36 18.14
C TYR A 180 5.20 8.55 18.52
N SER A 181 4.84 9.28 19.57
CA SER A 181 5.61 10.41 20.08
C SER A 181 6.99 10.00 20.60
N ALA A 182 7.08 8.87 21.30
CA ALA A 182 8.35 8.32 21.79
C ALA A 182 9.24 7.85 20.64
N SER A 183 8.69 7.09 19.69
CA SER A 183 9.42 6.66 18.49
C SER A 183 9.89 7.85 17.65
N LEU A 184 9.08 8.91 17.54
CA LEU A 184 9.50 10.13 16.84
C LEU A 184 10.74 10.74 17.50
N VAL A 185 10.79 10.83 18.83
CA VAL A 185 11.97 11.32 19.58
C VAL A 185 13.21 10.50 19.23
N GLU A 186 13.14 9.17 19.32
CA GLU A 186 14.29 8.32 19.00
C GLU A 186 14.76 8.47 17.55
N THR A 187 13.83 8.68 16.61
CA THR A 187 14.19 8.86 15.19
C THR A 187 14.82 10.22 14.91
N VAL A 188 14.64 11.21 15.78
CA VAL A 188 15.21 12.56 15.60
C VAL A 188 16.38 12.87 16.55
N GLN A 189 16.54 12.13 17.63
CA GLN A 189 17.64 12.35 18.57
C GLN A 189 18.98 12.02 17.92
N SER A 190 19.99 12.85 18.13
CA SER A 190 21.35 12.60 17.65
C SER A 190 21.99 11.46 18.45
N GLU A 191 22.69 10.56 17.77
CA GLU A 191 23.37 9.42 18.41
C GLU A 191 24.46 9.89 19.39
N ILE A 192 25.08 11.05 19.13
CA ILE A 192 26.09 11.67 20.02
C ILE A 192 25.48 12.09 21.35
N ALA A 193 24.19 12.45 21.36
CA ALA A 193 23.46 12.92 22.53
C ALA A 193 22.48 11.87 23.08
N SER A 194 22.42 10.68 22.47
CA SER A 194 21.56 9.59 22.90
C SER A 194 22.34 8.66 23.79
N GLU A 195 21.84 8.42 25.00
CA GLU A 195 22.14 7.15 25.67
C GLU A 195 21.54 6.05 24.79
N SER A 196 22.24 4.92 24.60
CA SER A 196 21.82 3.85 23.69
C SER A 196 20.43 3.34 24.09
N PRO A 197 19.34 3.75 23.40
CA PRO A 197 18.00 3.45 23.87
C PRO A 197 17.70 1.99 23.57
N GLY A 198 17.13 1.29 24.53
CA GLY A 198 16.62 -0.06 24.33
C GLY A 198 15.41 -0.02 23.40
N ILE A 199 15.25 -1.06 22.57
CA ILE A 199 14.12 -1.15 21.62
C ILE A 199 12.76 -1.08 22.35
N LEU A 200 12.70 -1.46 23.63
CA LEU A 200 11.50 -1.43 24.46
C LEU A 200 11.28 -0.12 25.22
N ASP A 201 12.24 0.80 25.20
CA ASP A 201 12.14 2.08 25.93
C ASP A 201 10.99 2.93 25.39
N VAL A 202 10.64 2.78 24.12
CA VAL A 202 9.42 3.29 23.49
C VAL A 202 8.16 3.02 24.31
N PHE A 203 8.04 1.82 24.89
CA PHE A 203 6.87 1.47 25.68
C PHE A 203 6.88 2.18 27.02
N ARG A 204 8.05 2.24 27.66
CA ARG A 204 8.24 2.98 28.91
C ARG A 204 7.94 4.46 28.70
N ASP A 205 8.56 5.09 27.72
CA ASP A 205 8.43 6.51 27.43
C ASP A 205 7.03 6.86 26.92
N GLY A 206 6.42 5.99 26.11
CA GLY A 206 5.03 6.10 25.70
C GLY A 206 4.07 6.01 26.89
N ALA A 207 4.27 5.05 27.79
CA ALA A 207 3.45 4.90 29.00
C ALA A 207 3.62 6.08 29.97
N ILE A 208 4.85 6.59 30.14
CA ILE A 208 5.11 7.79 30.93
C ILE A 208 4.31 8.98 30.38
N ARG A 209 4.29 9.20 29.06
CA ARG A 209 3.47 10.27 28.44
C ARG A 209 1.97 10.11 28.62
N LEU A 210 1.49 8.89 28.85
CA LEU A 210 0.08 8.60 29.12
C LEU A 210 -0.29 8.89 30.59
N VAL A 211 0.62 8.59 31.51
CA VAL A 211 0.40 8.70 32.97
C VAL A 211 0.78 10.09 33.51
N GLU A 212 1.81 10.72 32.97
CA GLU A 212 2.27 12.05 33.39
C GLU A 212 1.35 13.14 32.81
N VAL A 213 0.27 13.41 33.53
CA VAL A 213 -0.63 14.56 33.31
C VAL A 213 -0.02 15.87 33.87
N SER A 214 1.20 15.82 34.41
CA SER A 214 1.79 16.93 35.16
C SER A 214 2.54 17.94 34.28
N ASN A 215 2.16 19.21 34.39
CA ASN A 215 2.73 20.36 33.67
C ASN A 215 4.14 20.78 34.15
N LYS A 216 5.06 19.84 34.41
CA LYS A 216 6.45 20.19 34.74
C LYS A 216 7.25 20.48 33.46
N GLY A 217 6.94 21.60 32.81
CA GLY A 217 7.72 22.13 31.68
C GLY A 217 6.89 22.51 30.46
N ARG A 218 7.58 22.67 29.33
CA ARG A 218 6.98 23.05 28.02
C ARG A 218 6.41 21.86 27.24
N LEU A 219 6.42 20.66 27.84
CA LEU A 219 5.89 19.44 27.25
C LEU A 219 4.36 19.56 27.17
N ILE A 220 3.82 19.41 25.96
CA ILE A 220 2.38 19.45 25.76
C ILE A 220 1.81 18.10 26.20
N PRO A 221 0.80 18.07 27.09
CA PRO A 221 0.22 16.82 27.54
C PRO A 221 -0.48 16.10 26.39
N ILE A 222 -0.41 14.76 26.39
CA ILE A 222 -0.81 13.93 25.25
C ILE A 222 -2.26 14.17 24.82
N TYR A 223 -3.18 14.41 25.76
CA TYR A 223 -4.60 14.66 25.46
C TYR A 223 -4.83 15.89 24.58
N SER A 224 -3.95 16.90 24.66
CA SER A 224 -4.02 18.09 23.80
C SER A 224 -3.43 17.83 22.41
N LEU A 225 -2.54 16.84 22.28
CA LEU A 225 -1.96 16.39 21.01
C LEU A 225 -2.86 15.41 20.26
N LEU A 226 -3.75 14.69 20.96
CA LEU A 226 -4.61 13.68 20.35
C LEU A 226 -5.52 14.24 19.23
N PRO A 227 -6.32 15.31 19.44
CA PRO A 227 -7.23 15.80 18.41
C PRO A 227 -6.54 16.15 17.08
N PRO A 228 -5.46 16.96 17.04
CA PRO A 228 -4.81 17.29 15.77
C PRO A 228 -4.13 16.07 15.11
N THR A 229 -3.66 15.09 15.91
CA THR A 229 -3.03 13.87 15.40
C THR A 229 -4.03 12.91 14.77
N ILE A 230 -5.16 12.68 15.43
CA ILE A 230 -6.24 11.85 14.92
C ILE A 230 -6.85 12.50 13.68
N ALA A 231 -7.09 13.81 13.71
CA ALA A 231 -7.61 14.54 12.55
C ALA A 231 -6.67 14.41 11.35
N TYR A 232 -5.36 14.59 11.53
CA TYR A 232 -4.35 14.36 10.50
C TYR A 232 -4.40 12.92 9.96
N GLY A 233 -4.29 11.92 10.84
CA GLY A 233 -4.21 10.51 10.46
C GLY A 233 -5.47 10.03 9.71
N VAL A 234 -6.66 10.39 10.19
CA VAL A 234 -7.93 10.03 9.56
C VAL A 234 -8.12 10.77 8.24
N SER A 235 -7.82 12.08 8.18
CA SER A 235 -7.96 12.86 6.94
C SER A 235 -7.03 12.33 5.84
N LYS A 236 -5.78 12.04 6.19
CA LYS A 236 -4.80 11.44 5.28
C LYS A 236 -5.27 10.06 4.81
N TYR A 237 -5.75 9.21 5.71
CA TYR A 237 -6.29 7.88 5.37
C TYR A 237 -7.48 7.96 4.40
N LEU A 238 -8.46 8.81 4.70
CA LEU A 238 -9.64 9.02 3.84
C LEU A 238 -9.25 9.51 2.45
N PHE A 239 -8.29 10.43 2.38
CA PHE A 239 -7.76 10.93 1.11
C PHE A 239 -7.04 9.82 0.33
N THR A 240 -6.20 9.01 0.99
CA THR A 240 -5.54 7.86 0.36
C THR A 240 -6.57 6.90 -0.23
N LEU A 241 -7.62 6.54 0.51
CA LEU A 241 -8.70 5.68 0.02
C LEU A 241 -9.39 6.26 -1.23
N ALA A 242 -9.72 7.56 -1.19
CA ALA A 242 -10.37 8.23 -2.31
C ALA A 242 -9.47 8.25 -3.55
N VAL A 243 -8.20 8.62 -3.41
CA VAL A 243 -7.24 8.68 -4.52
C VAL A 243 -6.94 7.29 -5.07
N GLN A 244 -6.83 6.27 -4.21
CA GLN A 244 -6.63 4.88 -4.65
C GLN A 244 -7.81 4.39 -5.48
N GLY A 245 -9.03 4.61 -4.99
CA GLY A 245 -10.25 4.23 -5.71
C GLY A 245 -10.39 4.93 -7.06
N VAL A 246 -10.10 6.23 -7.12
CA VAL A 246 -10.12 7.00 -8.38
C VAL A 246 -9.03 6.52 -9.33
N THR A 247 -7.80 6.35 -8.84
CA THR A 247 -6.66 5.93 -9.66
C THR A 247 -6.85 4.52 -10.21
N SER A 248 -7.30 3.58 -9.38
CA SER A 248 -7.63 2.21 -9.79
C SER A 248 -8.72 2.20 -10.87
N ARG A 249 -9.81 2.96 -10.71
CA ARG A 249 -10.86 3.09 -11.74
C ARG A 249 -10.33 3.66 -13.05
N ILE A 250 -9.52 4.72 -13.01
CA ILE A 250 -8.90 5.31 -14.21
C ILE A 250 -8.00 4.28 -14.92
N MET A 251 -7.19 3.54 -14.16
CA MET A 251 -6.31 2.50 -14.70
C MET A 251 -7.11 1.34 -15.33
N HIS A 252 -8.17 0.86 -14.67
CA HIS A 252 -9.06 -0.17 -15.23
C HIS A 252 -9.73 0.28 -16.53
N ILE A 253 -10.24 1.52 -16.59
CA ILE A 253 -10.86 2.06 -17.81
C ILE A 253 -9.83 2.15 -18.94
N ARG A 254 -8.63 2.69 -18.65
CA ARG A 254 -7.54 2.77 -19.64
C ARG A 254 -7.10 1.40 -20.14
N GLN A 255 -7.02 0.43 -19.24
CA GLN A 255 -6.64 -0.94 -19.59
C GLN A 255 -7.68 -1.58 -20.51
N LYS A 256 -8.98 -1.44 -20.18
CA LYS A 256 -10.08 -1.94 -21.00
C LYS A 256 -10.06 -1.31 -22.40
N GLN A 257 -9.90 0.01 -22.49
CA GLN A 257 -9.79 0.72 -23.76
C GLN A 257 -8.58 0.24 -24.60
N SER A 258 -7.43 0.00 -23.95
CA SER A 258 -6.24 -0.54 -24.61
C SER A 258 -6.45 -1.97 -25.15
N GLN A 259 -7.19 -2.80 -24.43
CA GLN A 259 -7.56 -4.15 -24.88
C GLN A 259 -8.55 -4.11 -26.06
N GLU A 260 -9.54 -3.23 -26.00
CA GLU A 260 -10.51 -3.01 -27.09
C GLU A 260 -9.79 -2.55 -28.38
N LEU A 261 -8.83 -1.62 -28.27
CA LEU A 261 -8.01 -1.16 -29.40
C LEU A 261 -7.11 -2.27 -29.98
N ARG A 262 -6.70 -3.25 -29.18
CA ARG A 262 -5.86 -4.38 -29.62
C ARG A 262 -6.64 -5.57 -30.17
N GLY A 263 -7.98 -5.54 -30.13
CA GLY A 263 -8.84 -6.55 -30.74
C GLY A 263 -8.82 -7.94 -30.09
N ALA A 264 -8.15 -8.11 -28.95
CA ALA A 264 -8.05 -9.39 -28.25
C ALA A 264 -8.25 -9.22 -26.74
N TYR A 265 -9.22 -9.94 -26.19
CA TYR A 265 -9.45 -10.00 -24.73
C TYR A 265 -8.53 -11.06 -24.12
N SER A 266 -7.68 -10.68 -23.17
CA SER A 266 -6.76 -11.61 -22.51
C SER A 266 -7.51 -12.52 -21.53
N ARG A 267 -7.24 -13.84 -21.59
CA ARG A 267 -7.80 -14.87 -20.69
C ARG A 267 -7.58 -14.57 -19.19
N ASP A 268 -8.47 -15.09 -18.35
CA ASP A 268 -8.64 -14.78 -16.92
C ASP A 268 -7.37 -14.74 -16.05
N LEU A 269 -6.38 -15.59 -16.28
CA LEU A 269 -5.15 -15.62 -15.47
C LEU A 269 -4.22 -14.40 -15.70
N LEU A 270 -4.22 -13.85 -16.92
CA LEU A 270 -3.52 -12.60 -17.22
C LEU A 270 -4.29 -11.42 -16.61
N SER A 271 -5.62 -11.51 -16.59
CA SER A 271 -6.50 -10.52 -15.97
C SER A 271 -6.21 -10.38 -14.46
N GLU A 272 -6.03 -11.48 -13.73
CA GLU A 272 -5.72 -11.45 -12.30
C GLU A 272 -4.37 -10.76 -12.01
N THR A 273 -3.32 -11.08 -12.77
CA THR A 273 -2.01 -10.42 -12.62
C THR A 273 -2.10 -8.92 -12.92
N VAL A 274 -2.88 -8.54 -13.94
CA VAL A 274 -3.11 -7.13 -14.28
C VAL A 274 -3.91 -6.42 -13.18
N THR A 275 -4.91 -7.06 -12.59
CA THR A 275 -5.66 -6.46 -11.47
C THR A 275 -4.78 -6.21 -10.25
N GLN A 276 -3.89 -7.15 -9.91
CA GLN A 276 -2.93 -6.98 -8.82
C GLN A 276 -1.93 -5.85 -9.12
N ASP A 277 -1.50 -5.73 -10.38
CA ASP A 277 -0.62 -4.64 -10.81
C ASP A 277 -1.28 -3.27 -10.69
N ILE A 278 -2.53 -3.16 -11.14
CA ILE A 278 -3.34 -1.94 -11.03
C ILE A 278 -3.53 -1.56 -9.56
N GLU A 279 -3.88 -2.52 -8.72
CA GLU A 279 -4.08 -2.28 -7.29
C GLU A 279 -2.79 -1.75 -6.64
N LEU A 280 -1.66 -2.40 -6.91
CA LEU A 280 -0.37 -1.99 -6.38
C LEU A 280 0.05 -0.61 -6.89
N GLN A 281 -0.08 -0.32 -8.19
CA GLN A 281 0.25 1.01 -8.73
C GLN A 281 -0.68 2.10 -8.18
N SER A 282 -1.97 1.81 -8.05
CA SER A 282 -2.94 2.77 -7.50
C SER A 282 -2.66 3.08 -6.03
N SER A 283 -2.25 2.08 -5.24
CA SER A 283 -1.84 2.23 -3.84
C SER A 283 -0.55 3.05 -3.68
N LEU A 284 0.45 2.86 -4.55
CA LEU A 284 1.67 3.67 -4.53
C LEU A 284 1.38 5.15 -4.85
N VAL A 285 0.57 5.38 -5.89
CA VAL A 285 0.19 6.74 -6.31
C VAL A 285 -0.63 7.42 -5.21
N SER A 286 -1.63 6.74 -4.65
CA SER A 286 -2.46 7.31 -3.59
C SER A 286 -1.67 7.65 -2.33
N THR A 287 -0.77 6.76 -1.91
CA THR A 287 0.11 6.97 -0.75
C THR A 287 1.00 8.18 -0.98
N PHE A 288 1.64 8.28 -2.14
CA PHE A 288 2.51 9.42 -2.47
C PHE A 288 1.75 10.76 -2.50
N LEU A 289 0.60 10.81 -3.17
CA LEU A 289 -0.22 12.03 -3.21
C LEU A 289 -0.68 12.43 -1.80
N ALA A 290 -1.06 11.46 -0.96
CA ALA A 290 -1.46 11.73 0.41
C ALA A 290 -0.30 12.26 1.26
N GLU A 291 0.89 11.66 1.18
CA GLU A 291 2.10 12.17 1.84
C GLU A 291 2.44 13.59 1.40
N ALA A 292 2.38 13.87 0.09
CA ALA A 292 2.73 15.18 -0.45
C ALA A 292 1.71 16.27 -0.05
N LEU A 293 0.41 15.97 -0.10
CA LEU A 293 -0.66 16.91 0.24
C LEU A 293 -0.69 17.22 1.74
N PHE A 294 -0.56 16.19 2.58
CA PHE A 294 -0.62 16.33 4.04
C PHE A 294 0.74 16.62 4.69
N TYR A 295 1.80 16.80 3.90
CA TYR A 295 3.15 17.13 4.38
C TYR A 295 3.19 18.33 5.33
N PRO A 296 2.52 19.46 5.04
CA PRO A 296 2.54 20.62 5.95
C PRO A 296 1.93 20.30 7.33
N TRP A 297 0.88 19.49 7.33
CA TRP A 297 0.21 19.08 8.57
C TRP A 297 1.12 18.13 9.35
N GLU A 298 1.78 17.19 8.69
CA GLU A 298 2.80 16.32 9.29
C GLU A 298 3.90 17.13 9.98
N THR A 299 4.46 18.15 9.31
CA THR A 299 5.49 19.03 9.89
C THR A 299 5.03 19.70 11.18
N VAL A 300 3.80 20.21 11.22
CA VAL A 300 3.21 20.82 12.42
C VAL A 300 3.08 19.79 13.55
N ILE A 301 2.56 18.60 13.24
CA ILE A 301 2.37 17.51 14.21
C ILE A 301 3.71 17.06 14.79
N HIS A 302 4.73 16.83 13.96
CA HIS A 302 6.05 16.41 14.42
C HIS A 302 6.67 17.41 15.40
N ARG A 303 6.58 18.71 15.07
CA ARG A 303 7.11 19.77 15.92
C ARG A 303 6.39 19.88 17.27
N LEU A 304 5.08 19.63 17.31
CA LEU A 304 4.31 19.59 18.55
C LEU A 304 4.67 18.38 19.42
N HIS A 305 4.83 17.20 18.83
CA HIS A 305 5.15 15.95 19.56
C HIS A 305 6.56 15.97 20.18
N LEU A 306 7.48 16.71 19.56
CA LEU A 306 8.85 16.88 20.03
C LEU A 306 9.03 18.05 20.98
N GLN A 307 8.06 18.95 21.08
CA GLN A 307 8.16 20.09 21.97
C GLN A 307 8.34 19.65 23.43
N GLY A 308 9.25 20.29 24.15
CA GLY A 308 9.46 20.03 25.58
C GLY A 308 10.23 18.74 25.90
N THR A 309 10.62 17.97 24.88
CA THR A 309 11.39 16.72 25.04
C THR A 309 12.89 16.94 25.28
N ARG A 310 13.38 18.19 25.17
CA ARG A 310 14.80 18.57 25.31
C ARG A 310 15.73 17.78 24.37
N THR A 311 15.21 17.39 23.22
CA THR A 311 15.94 16.61 22.22
C THR A 311 17.03 17.43 21.54
N ILE A 312 18.18 16.81 21.32
CA ILE A 312 19.29 17.34 20.52
C ILE A 312 19.26 16.62 19.18
N ILE A 313 19.15 17.36 18.10
CA ILE A 313 19.00 16.86 16.73
C ILE A 313 20.28 17.08 15.91
N ASP A 314 20.42 16.36 14.80
CA ASP A 314 21.56 16.54 13.90
C ASP A 314 21.34 17.77 13.00
N ASN A 315 22.36 18.61 12.85
CA ASN A 315 22.28 19.78 11.98
C ASN A 315 22.47 19.36 10.53
N LEU A 316 21.38 19.27 9.77
CA LEU A 316 21.41 18.87 8.36
C LEU A 316 21.92 19.97 7.40
N ASP A 317 22.11 21.23 7.85
CA ASP A 317 22.74 22.23 6.98
C ASP A 317 24.23 21.93 6.75
N THR A 318 24.92 21.51 7.81
CA THR A 318 26.35 21.18 7.78
C THR A 318 26.59 19.67 7.74
N GLY A 319 25.73 18.86 8.37
CA GLY A 319 25.91 17.42 8.55
C GLY A 319 27.07 17.06 9.47
N ARG A 320 27.54 17.98 10.32
CA ARG A 320 28.71 17.78 11.21
C ARG A 320 28.49 18.20 12.66
N SER A 321 27.46 18.99 12.94
CA SER A 321 27.17 19.52 14.27
C SER A 321 25.80 19.07 14.74
N VAL A 322 25.51 19.28 16.01
CA VAL A 322 24.20 19.04 16.61
C VAL A 322 23.56 20.35 17.06
N THR A 323 22.24 20.39 17.14
CA THR A 323 21.47 21.58 17.58
C THR A 323 20.34 21.17 18.52
N PRO A 324 20.13 21.85 19.65
CA PRO A 324 19.02 21.56 20.55
C PRO A 324 17.69 22.03 19.97
N LEU A 325 16.62 21.26 20.17
CA LEU A 325 15.28 21.64 19.74
C LEU A 325 14.64 22.60 20.75
N LEU A 326 14.66 23.89 20.41
CA LEU A 326 14.09 24.97 21.23
C LEU A 326 12.77 25.47 20.65
N THR A 327 11.74 24.61 20.66
CA THR A 327 10.39 24.96 20.18
C THR A 327 9.43 25.27 21.33
N GLY A 328 8.32 25.95 21.02
CA GLY A 328 7.55 26.63 22.05
C GLY A 328 6.16 27.11 21.68
N TYR A 329 5.38 26.26 21.06
CA TYR A 329 4.05 26.55 20.56
C TYR A 329 2.97 26.36 21.62
N SER A 330 1.94 27.21 21.59
CA SER A 330 0.75 27.10 22.43
C SER A 330 -0.31 26.16 21.85
N SER A 331 -0.36 26.00 20.53
CA SER A 331 -1.33 25.15 19.83
C SER A 331 -0.83 24.76 18.43
N ALA A 332 -1.56 23.86 17.75
CA ALA A 332 -1.25 23.52 16.36
C ALA A 332 -1.38 24.70 15.39
N ARG A 333 -2.38 25.57 15.60
CA ARG A 333 -2.55 26.80 14.81
C ARG A 333 -1.42 27.78 15.04
N ASP A 334 -0.99 27.91 16.29
CA ASP A 334 0.15 28.74 16.67
C ASP A 334 1.47 28.22 16.08
N CYS A 335 1.69 26.90 16.11
CA CYS A 335 2.80 26.24 15.43
C CYS A 335 2.81 26.55 13.93
N TYR A 336 1.67 26.36 13.24
CA TYR A 336 1.53 26.70 11.83
C TYR A 336 1.85 28.19 11.56
N SER A 337 1.24 29.11 12.32
CA SER A 337 1.44 30.55 12.15
C SER A 337 2.89 30.96 12.41
N THR A 338 3.54 30.34 13.40
CA THR A 338 4.94 30.57 13.71
C THR A 338 5.83 30.13 12.56
N ILE A 339 5.62 28.92 12.01
CA ILE A 339 6.40 28.44 10.85
C ILE A 339 6.25 29.39 9.67
N ILE A 340 5.03 29.82 9.34
CA ILE A 340 4.79 30.75 8.23
C ILE A 340 5.48 32.10 8.46
N SER A 341 5.45 32.63 9.68
CA SER A 341 6.02 33.95 9.98
C SER A 341 7.55 33.96 10.12
N THR A 342 8.15 32.88 10.61
CA THR A 342 9.60 32.81 10.86
C THR A 342 10.38 32.13 9.74
N GLU A 343 9.81 31.11 9.10
CA GLU A 343 10.45 30.28 8.08
C GLU A 343 9.79 30.44 6.70
N GLY A 344 8.67 31.16 6.62
CA GLY A 344 7.91 31.27 5.38
C GLY A 344 7.13 29.99 5.03
N PRO A 345 6.35 30.02 3.94
CA PRO A 345 5.49 28.89 3.55
C PRO A 345 6.27 27.62 3.19
N LEU A 346 7.49 27.75 2.66
CA LEU A 346 8.34 26.61 2.32
C LEU A 346 8.95 25.95 3.57
N GLY A 347 8.92 26.60 4.74
CA GLY A 347 9.33 26.01 6.02
C GLY A 347 8.50 24.78 6.39
N LEU A 348 7.24 24.72 5.95
CA LEU A 348 6.37 23.55 6.13
C LEU A 348 6.81 22.34 5.30
N TYR A 349 7.57 22.56 4.22
CA TYR A 349 8.05 21.54 3.31
C TYR A 349 9.52 21.16 3.54
N LYS A 350 10.11 21.53 4.67
CA LYS A 350 11.50 21.17 4.99
C LYS A 350 11.72 19.65 4.96
N GLY A 351 12.64 19.21 4.11
CA GLY A 351 12.95 17.79 3.92
C GLY A 351 12.11 17.10 2.84
N PHE A 352 11.34 17.85 2.04
CA PHE A 352 10.52 17.26 0.97
C PHE A 352 11.35 16.47 -0.06
N GLY A 353 12.62 16.82 -0.25
CA GLY A 353 13.53 16.06 -1.11
C GLY A 353 13.76 14.63 -0.63
N ALA A 354 13.71 14.39 0.70
CA ALA A 354 13.77 13.05 1.25
C ALA A 354 12.51 12.25 0.88
N LEU A 355 11.32 12.86 0.94
CA LEU A 355 10.08 12.21 0.51
C LEU A 355 10.12 11.79 -0.97
N MET A 356 10.71 12.60 -1.85
CA MET A 356 10.87 12.21 -3.26
C MET A 356 11.80 11.02 -3.43
N LEU A 357 12.87 10.95 -2.63
CA LEU A 357 13.76 9.78 -2.59
C LEU A 357 13.02 8.56 -2.03
N GLU A 358 12.21 8.71 -0.98
CA GLU A 358 11.39 7.64 -0.39
C GLU A 358 10.49 7.02 -1.47
N PHE A 359 9.79 7.88 -2.21
CA PHE A 359 8.94 7.45 -3.31
C PHE A 359 9.71 6.75 -4.44
N THR A 360 10.88 7.28 -4.80
CA THR A 360 11.74 6.69 -5.83
C THR A 360 12.21 5.28 -5.42
N VAL A 361 12.63 5.12 -4.16
CA VAL A 361 13.03 3.83 -3.60
C VAL A 361 11.86 2.85 -3.60
N ASN A 362 10.66 3.28 -3.21
CA ASN A 362 9.46 2.43 -3.26
C ASN A 362 9.11 1.95 -4.67
N ILE A 363 9.24 2.81 -5.69
CA ILE A 363 9.07 2.38 -7.09
C ILE A 363 10.12 1.35 -7.50
N ILE A 364 11.38 1.56 -7.10
CA ILE A 364 12.47 0.61 -7.38
C ILE A 364 12.20 -0.74 -6.72
N ILE A 365 11.85 -0.75 -5.43
CA ILE A 365 11.50 -1.96 -4.68
C ILE A 365 10.40 -2.74 -5.40
N VAL A 366 9.32 -2.05 -5.78
CA VAL A 366 8.20 -2.67 -6.50
C VAL A 366 8.63 -3.25 -7.84
N ARG A 367 9.47 -2.55 -8.60
CA ARG A 367 9.99 -3.05 -9.89
C ARG A 367 10.89 -4.27 -9.70
N VAL A 368 11.76 -4.26 -8.70
CA VAL A 368 12.65 -5.38 -8.38
C VAL A 368 11.84 -6.60 -7.93
N ILE A 369 10.84 -6.41 -7.07
CA ILE A 369 9.93 -7.47 -6.61
C ILE A 369 9.20 -8.09 -7.81
N LYS A 370 8.61 -7.26 -8.69
CA LYS A 370 7.93 -7.74 -9.90
C LYS A 370 8.85 -8.51 -10.83
N TRP A 371 10.06 -8.00 -11.04
CA TRP A 371 11.07 -8.68 -11.84
C TRP A 371 11.44 -10.03 -11.23
N ALA A 372 11.75 -10.08 -9.92
CA ALA A 372 12.06 -11.31 -9.22
C ALA A 372 10.91 -12.34 -9.27
N PHE A 373 9.66 -11.91 -9.11
CA PHE A 373 8.49 -12.79 -9.28
C PHE A 373 8.35 -13.32 -10.71
N THR A 374 8.71 -12.52 -11.71
CA THR A 374 8.65 -12.95 -13.11
C THR A 374 9.70 -14.02 -13.39
N GLU A 375 10.94 -13.83 -12.93
CA GLU A 375 12.02 -14.82 -13.05
C GLU A 375 11.73 -16.10 -12.25
N LEU A 376 11.17 -15.99 -11.05
CA LEU A 376 10.78 -17.17 -10.29
C LEU A 376 9.73 -17.99 -11.03
N ARG A 377 8.76 -17.33 -11.67
CA ARG A 377 7.72 -18.00 -12.48
C ARG A 377 8.27 -18.66 -13.73
N THR A 378 9.30 -18.09 -14.38
CA THR A 378 9.92 -18.71 -15.56
C THR A 378 10.71 -19.96 -15.17
N VAL A 379 11.38 -19.95 -14.02
CA VAL A 379 12.14 -21.10 -13.49
C VAL A 379 11.21 -22.22 -12.98
N LEU A 380 10.08 -21.89 -12.34
CA LEU A 380 9.14 -22.88 -11.82
C LEU A 380 8.21 -23.52 -12.87
N ARG A 381 8.22 -23.07 -14.13
CA ARG A 381 7.39 -23.72 -15.16
C ARG A 381 7.96 -25.11 -15.50
N PRO A 382 7.25 -26.21 -15.19
CA PRO A 382 7.71 -27.54 -15.58
C PRO A 382 7.76 -27.64 -17.11
N LYS A 383 8.84 -28.20 -17.66
CA LYS A 383 8.95 -28.50 -19.09
C LYS A 383 7.76 -29.40 -19.50
N PRO A 384 7.03 -29.08 -20.58
CA PRO A 384 5.98 -29.96 -21.06
C PRO A 384 6.60 -31.33 -21.42
N LYS A 385 6.02 -32.42 -20.89
CA LYS A 385 6.39 -33.79 -21.28
C LYS A 385 6.21 -33.89 -22.79
N SER A 386 7.31 -34.15 -23.51
CA SER A 386 7.27 -34.49 -24.93
C SER A 386 6.34 -35.69 -25.09
N ARG A 387 5.26 -35.55 -25.85
CA ARG A 387 4.44 -36.70 -26.26
C ARG A 387 5.36 -37.61 -27.09
N GLU A 388 5.58 -38.84 -26.63
CA GLU A 388 6.15 -39.88 -27.48
C GLU A 388 5.26 -40.03 -28.72
N PRO A 389 5.84 -40.13 -29.93
CA PRO A 389 5.06 -40.38 -31.12
C PRO A 389 4.42 -41.78 -30.99
N ILE A 390 3.09 -41.80 -31.05
CA ILE A 390 2.30 -43.02 -31.19
C ILE A 390 2.81 -43.75 -32.44
N ASN A 391 3.43 -44.90 -32.22
CA ASN A 391 3.94 -45.77 -33.26
C ASN A 391 2.75 -46.47 -33.91
N THR A 392 2.12 -45.86 -34.91
CA THR A 392 1.09 -46.52 -35.74
C THR A 392 1.73 -47.60 -36.59
N ARG A 393 1.80 -48.82 -36.05
CA ARG A 393 1.97 -50.06 -36.80
C ARG A 393 1.04 -51.13 -36.22
N GLU A 394 -0.25 -51.03 -36.50
CA GLU A 394 -1.13 -52.19 -36.60
C GLU A 394 -1.96 -52.07 -37.89
N PRO A 395 -2.00 -53.11 -38.74
CA PRO A 395 -2.81 -53.11 -39.95
C PRO A 395 -4.29 -53.30 -39.61
N ALA A 396 -5.15 -52.60 -40.34
CA ALA A 396 -6.60 -52.66 -40.19
C ALA A 396 -7.16 -54.08 -40.42
N PRO A 397 -8.18 -54.51 -39.65
CA PRO A 397 -8.86 -55.78 -39.92
C PRO A 397 -9.70 -55.68 -41.19
N HIS A 398 -9.36 -56.50 -42.17
CA HIS A 398 -10.01 -56.62 -43.46
C HIS A 398 -11.08 -57.72 -43.40
N TRP A 399 -12.35 -57.39 -43.17
CA TRP A 399 -13.47 -58.32 -43.40
C TRP A 399 -14.80 -57.59 -43.64
N TYR A 400 -15.19 -57.46 -44.91
CA TYR A 400 -16.49 -57.83 -45.50
C TYR A 400 -16.67 -57.10 -46.84
N TYR A 401 -16.47 -57.81 -47.94
CA TYR A 401 -17.35 -57.85 -49.11
C TYR A 401 -16.81 -58.92 -50.07
N ASN A 402 -17.51 -60.05 -50.15
CA ASN A 402 -17.86 -60.68 -51.42
C ASN A 402 -18.90 -61.79 -51.16
N ASN A 403 -20.10 -61.56 -51.69
CA ASN A 403 -21.13 -62.58 -51.93
C ASN A 403 -20.62 -63.56 -52.98
N ILE A 404 -20.72 -64.87 -52.72
CA ILE A 404 -21.38 -65.91 -53.55
C ILE A 404 -21.99 -66.92 -52.59
#